data_AF-A0A1Y3NQ14-F1
#
_entry.id   AF-A0A1Y3NQ14-F1
#
_cell.length_a   1.000
_cell.length_b   1.000
_cell.length_c   1.000
_cell.angle_alpha   90.00
_cell.angle_beta   90.00
_cell.angle_gamma   90.00
#
_symmetry.space_group_name_H-M   'P 1'
#
loop_
_entity.id
_entity.type
_entity.pdbx_description
1 polymer ?
#
loop_
_entity_poly.entity_id
_entity_poly.type
_entity_poly.pdbx_seq_one_letter_code
_entity_poly.pdbx_strand_id
1 'polypeptide(L)'
;DIHVVTGCIKSWLRNGMPPKNEPLWPYHMYDDLIKASQMKDYTTRMIAFQDLVHALPPKNFTALNFLFEHLFKVSTFSDQNKMTISNLAIIFGPTLLK
;
A
#
# COMPACT_ATOMS: atom_id res chain seq x y z
N ASP A 1 16.79 5.49 -16.70
CA ASP A 1 16.81 6.19 -15.40
C ASP A 1 15.82 5.50 -14.45
N ILE A 2 16.29 5.05 -13.27
CA ILE A 2 15.47 4.37 -12.26
C ILE A 2 14.40 5.29 -11.64
N HIS A 3 14.64 6.60 -11.60
CA HIS A 3 13.70 7.60 -11.12
C HIS A 3 12.49 7.73 -12.05
N VAL A 4 12.69 7.52 -13.35
CA VAL A 4 11.60 7.52 -14.35
C VAL A 4 10.70 6.30 -14.16
N VAL A 5 11.27 5.11 -14.00
CA VAL A 5 10.50 3.87 -13.79
C VAL A 5 9.69 3.92 -12.49
N THR A 6 10.33 4.34 -11.40
CA THR A 6 9.63 4.53 -10.11
C THR A 6 8.59 5.65 -10.18
N GLY A 7 8.83 6.69 -10.96
CA GLY A 7 7.86 7.75 -11.28
C GLY A 7 6.61 7.20 -11.99
N CYS A 8 6.79 6.37 -13.01
CA CYS A 8 5.70 5.73 -13.74
C CYS A 8 4.86 4.82 -12.85
N ILE A 9 5.49 3.99 -12.03
CA ILE A 9 4.79 3.10 -11.09
C ILE A 9 3.99 3.92 -10.08
N LYS A 10 4.60 4.96 -9.47
CA LYS A 10 3.88 5.87 -8.56
C LYS A 10 2.71 6.57 -9.25
N SER A 11 2.88 6.97 -10.50
CA SER A 11 1.81 7.61 -11.29
C SER A 11 0.65 6.64 -11.55
N TRP A 12 0.93 5.40 -11.92
CA TRP A 12 -0.09 4.37 -12.11
C TRP A 12 -0.86 4.07 -10.82
N LEU A 13 -0.15 3.89 -9.71
CA LEU A 13 -0.75 3.67 -8.39
C LEU A 13 -1.66 4.84 -7.99
N ARG A 14 -1.22 6.08 -8.25
CA ARG A 14 -1.96 7.31 -7.92
C ARG A 14 -3.17 7.56 -8.81
N ASN A 15 -3.08 7.21 -10.08
CA ASN A 15 -4.15 7.43 -11.07
C ASN A 15 -5.20 6.32 -11.04
N GLY A 16 -4.96 5.26 -10.26
CA GLY A 16 -5.86 4.14 -10.08
C GLY A 16 -5.79 3.14 -11.22
N MET A 17 -6.41 1.97 -10.99
CA MET A 17 -6.48 0.90 -11.95
C MET A 17 -7.56 1.17 -13.01
N PRO A 18 -7.21 1.15 -14.31
CA PRO A 18 -8.20 1.21 -15.39
C PRO A 18 -9.19 0.04 -15.31
N PRO A 19 -10.44 0.19 -15.82
CA PRO A 19 -11.00 1.39 -16.46
C PRO A 19 -11.63 2.39 -15.47
N LYS A 20 -11.81 2.01 -14.20
CA LYS A 20 -12.52 2.81 -13.20
C LYS A 20 -11.64 3.87 -12.55
N ASN A 21 -10.32 3.83 -12.76
CA ASN A 21 -9.34 4.70 -12.10
C ASN A 21 -9.49 4.67 -10.57
N GLU A 22 -9.79 3.48 -10.03
CA GLU A 22 -9.95 3.28 -8.60
C GLU A 22 -8.57 2.99 -7.96
N PRO A 23 -8.26 3.54 -6.78
CA PRO A 23 -7.06 3.22 -6.03
C PRO A 23 -6.90 1.71 -5.79
N LEU A 24 -5.67 1.29 -5.52
CA LEU A 24 -5.37 -0.11 -5.21
C LEU A 24 -6.13 -0.59 -3.97
N TRP A 25 -6.34 0.29 -3.00
CA TRP A 25 -7.28 0.04 -1.92
C TRP A 25 -8.64 0.62 -2.31
N PRO A 26 -9.73 -0.15 -2.35
CA PRO A 26 -11.03 0.37 -2.77
C PRO A 26 -11.60 1.43 -1.83
N TYR A 27 -12.26 2.46 -2.39
CA TYR A 27 -12.82 3.58 -1.62
C TYR A 27 -13.76 3.15 -0.50
N HIS A 28 -14.61 2.17 -0.77
CA HIS A 28 -15.61 1.66 0.17
C HIS A 28 -14.98 0.93 1.38
N MET A 29 -13.67 0.65 1.35
CA MET A 29 -12.93 -0.01 2.43
C MET A 29 -12.06 0.97 3.24
N TYR A 30 -12.08 2.27 2.96
CA TYR A 30 -11.22 3.26 3.62
C TYR A 30 -11.56 3.49 5.07
N ASP A 31 -12.84 3.63 5.39
CA ASP A 31 -13.28 3.88 6.76
C ASP A 31 -12.84 2.72 7.68
N ASP A 32 -12.96 1.48 7.20
CA ASP A 32 -12.58 0.31 7.98
C ASP A 32 -11.06 0.18 8.11
N LEU A 33 -10.29 0.57 7.09
CA LEU A 33 -8.85 0.67 7.18
C LEU A 33 -8.40 1.73 8.21
N ILE A 34 -9.02 2.91 8.20
CA ILE A 34 -8.73 3.98 9.17
C ILE A 34 -9.09 3.52 10.58
N LYS A 35 -10.24 2.90 10.78
CA LYS A 35 -10.64 2.31 12.08
C LYS A 35 -9.62 1.29 12.56
N ALA A 36 -9.20 0.36 11.70
CA ALA A 36 -8.18 -0.63 12.04
C ALA A 36 -6.86 0.04 12.45
N SER A 37 -6.42 1.08 11.71
CA SER A 37 -5.17 1.81 12.03
C SER A 37 -5.17 2.49 13.39
N GLN A 38 -6.35 2.91 13.88
CA GLN A 38 -6.51 3.61 15.16
C GLN A 38 -6.65 2.67 16.35
N MET A 39 -6.72 1.35 16.13
CA MET A 39 -6.75 0.36 17.20
C MET A 39 -5.45 0.38 18.00
N LYS A 40 -5.60 0.47 19.33
CA LYS A 40 -4.47 0.54 20.28
C LYS A 40 -3.83 -0.83 20.50
N ASP A 41 -4.66 -1.86 20.64
CA ASP A 41 -4.19 -3.23 20.85
C ASP A 41 -3.59 -3.79 19.56
N TYR A 42 -2.34 -4.27 19.66
CA TYR A 42 -1.58 -4.74 18.50
C TYR A 42 -2.24 -5.96 17.85
N THR A 43 -2.66 -6.93 18.67
CA THR A 43 -3.23 -8.20 18.19
C THR A 43 -4.55 -7.95 17.46
N THR A 44 -5.44 -7.18 18.07
CA THR A 44 -6.73 -6.79 17.49
C THR A 44 -6.53 -6.01 16.19
N ARG A 45 -5.57 -5.07 16.17
CA ARG A 45 -5.23 -4.33 14.96
C ARG A 45 -4.73 -5.23 13.85
N MET A 46 -3.88 -6.20 14.17
CA MET A 46 -3.33 -7.15 13.19
C MET A 46 -4.43 -8.03 12.60
N ILE A 47 -5.35 -8.53 13.43
CA ILE A 47 -6.51 -9.30 12.99
C ILE A 47 -7.39 -8.45 12.04
N ALA A 48 -7.70 -7.21 12.42
CA ALA A 48 -8.51 -6.33 11.58
C ALA A 48 -7.85 -6.04 10.21
N PHE A 49 -6.54 -5.82 10.17
CA PHE A 49 -5.82 -5.68 8.89
C PHE A 49 -5.84 -6.98 8.08
N GLN A 50 -5.71 -8.13 8.72
CA GLN A 50 -5.78 -9.42 8.04
C GLN A 50 -7.16 -9.63 7.39
N ASP A 51 -8.24 -9.35 8.13
CA ASP A 51 -9.61 -9.44 7.62
C ASP A 51 -9.83 -8.51 6.42
N LEU A 52 -9.34 -7.26 6.52
CA LEU A 52 -9.40 -6.29 5.43
C LEU A 52 -8.64 -6.77 4.19
N VAL A 53 -7.46 -7.34 4.36
CA VAL A 53 -6.66 -7.89 3.26
C VAL A 53 -7.37 -9.07 2.59
N HIS A 54 -8.02 -9.93 3.37
CA HIS A 54 -8.83 -11.05 2.83
C HIS A 54 -10.10 -10.59 2.13
N ALA A 55 -10.66 -9.43 2.50
CA ALA A 55 -11.85 -8.85 1.87
C ALA A 55 -11.54 -8.12 0.55
N LEU A 56 -10.27 -7.90 0.20
CA LEU A 56 -9.91 -7.21 -1.03
C LEU A 56 -10.37 -8.00 -2.28
N PRO A 57 -10.84 -7.32 -3.34
CA PRO A 57 -11.04 -7.95 -4.62
C PRO A 57 -9.74 -8.60 -5.13
N PRO A 58 -9.79 -9.76 -5.82
CA PRO A 58 -8.58 -10.51 -6.19
C PRO A 58 -7.52 -9.69 -6.93
N LYS A 59 -7.94 -8.79 -7.83
CA LYS A 59 -7.02 -7.92 -8.59
C LYS A 59 -6.30 -6.92 -7.68
N ASN A 60 -7.01 -6.32 -6.75
CA ASN A 60 -6.47 -5.38 -5.76
C ASN A 60 -5.48 -6.09 -4.84
N PHE A 61 -5.87 -7.26 -4.32
CA PHE A 61 -5.01 -8.09 -3.48
C PHE A 61 -3.69 -8.45 -4.19
N THR A 62 -3.75 -8.99 -5.42
CA THR A 62 -2.54 -9.37 -6.16
C THR A 62 -1.61 -8.18 -6.38
N ALA A 63 -2.15 -7.01 -6.76
CA ALA A 63 -1.35 -5.82 -6.99
C ALA A 63 -0.74 -5.26 -5.70
N LEU A 64 -1.51 -5.21 -4.60
CA LEU A 64 -1.02 -4.79 -3.29
C LEU A 64 0.05 -5.74 -2.74
N ASN A 65 -0.14 -7.06 -2.88
CA ASN A 65 0.83 -8.05 -2.44
C ASN A 65 2.17 -7.87 -3.17
N PHE A 66 2.13 -7.77 -4.50
CA PHE A 66 3.35 -7.53 -5.30
C PHE A 66 4.03 -6.21 -4.92
N LEU A 67 3.25 -5.14 -4.72
CA LEU A 67 3.80 -3.86 -4.29
C LEU A 67 4.46 -3.97 -2.92
N PHE A 68 3.79 -4.55 -1.92
CA PHE A 68 4.33 -4.66 -0.57
C PHE A 68 5.55 -5.58 -0.49
N GLU A 69 5.59 -6.68 -1.23
CA GLU A 69 6.80 -7.51 -1.37
C GLU A 69 7.97 -6.69 -1.96
N HIS A 70 7.71 -5.89 -2.99
CA HIS A 70 8.72 -5.02 -3.58
C HIS A 70 9.20 -3.95 -2.59
N LEU A 71 8.30 -3.26 -1.90
CA LEU A 71 8.66 -2.23 -0.91
C LEU A 71 9.42 -2.84 0.26
N PHE A 72 9.06 -4.05 0.70
CA PHE A 72 9.80 -4.78 1.70
C PHE A 72 11.24 -5.05 1.24
N LYS A 73 11.40 -5.58 0.01
CA LYS A 73 12.73 -5.77 -0.59
C LYS A 73 13.52 -4.47 -0.72
N VAL A 74 12.90 -3.35 -1.08
CA VAL A 74 13.59 -2.05 -1.10
C VAL A 74 14.07 -1.67 0.30
N SER A 75 13.25 -1.91 1.32
CA SER A 75 13.58 -1.58 2.70
C SER A 75 14.75 -2.39 3.27
N THR A 76 14.98 -3.62 2.79
CA THR A 76 16.14 -4.43 3.23
C THR A 76 17.49 -3.85 2.78
N PHE A 77 17.49 -2.87 1.85
CA PHE A 77 18.69 -2.15 1.42
C PHE A 77 18.74 -0.71 1.98
N SER A 78 18.02 -0.43 3.08
CA SER A 78 17.90 0.92 3.65
C SER A 78 19.24 1.58 4.00
N ASP A 79 20.26 0.80 4.33
CA ASP A 79 21.59 1.34 4.64
C ASP A 79 22.23 2.06 3.43
N GLN A 80 21.90 1.60 2.22
CA GLN A 80 22.41 2.15 0.96
C GLN A 80 21.43 3.16 0.36
N ASN A 81 20.15 2.79 0.22
CA ASN A 81 19.16 3.62 -0.48
C ASN A 81 18.41 4.61 0.43
N LYS A 82 18.63 4.54 1.76
CA LYS A 82 18.00 5.40 2.80
C LYS A 82 16.47 5.29 2.89
N MET A 83 15.87 4.28 2.27
CA MET A 83 14.44 4.03 2.27
C MET A 83 14.07 2.99 3.34
N THR A 84 13.84 3.45 4.57
CA THR A 84 13.27 2.59 5.63
C THR A 84 11.80 2.27 5.35
N ILE A 85 11.24 1.27 6.05
CA ILE A 85 9.79 0.97 6.00
C ILE A 85 8.96 2.23 6.28
N SER A 86 9.36 3.05 7.27
CA SER A 86 8.68 4.29 7.60
C SER A 86 8.73 5.32 6.46
N ASN A 87 9.88 5.49 5.82
CA ASN A 87 10.02 6.42 4.67
C ASN A 87 9.14 5.98 3.50
N LEU A 88 9.12 4.67 3.22
CA LEU A 88 8.27 4.09 2.17
C LEU A 88 6.78 4.28 2.50
N ALA A 89 6.36 4.05 3.75
CA ALA A 89 4.98 4.25 4.19
C ALA A 89 4.51 5.71 4.02
N ILE A 90 5.37 6.69 4.32
CA ILE A 90 5.06 8.12 4.12
C ILE A 90 4.81 8.45 2.64
N ILE A 91 5.59 7.86 1.73
CA ILE A 91 5.50 8.15 0.29
C ILE A 91 4.34 7.39 -0.37
N PHE A 92 4.18 6.12 -0.03
CA PHE A 92 3.20 5.24 -0.68
C PHE A 92 1.83 5.26 0.02
N GLY A 93 1.74 5.55 1.32
CA GLY A 93 0.49 5.59 2.06
C GLY A 93 -0.58 6.50 1.41
N PRO A 94 -0.29 7.80 1.19
CA PRO A 94 -1.22 8.70 0.50
C PRO A 94 -1.51 8.30 -0.95
N THR A 95 -0.58 7.60 -1.60
CA THR A 95 -0.74 7.14 -2.99
C THR A 95 -1.74 5.97 -3.08
N LEU A 96 -1.79 5.13 -2.05
CA LEU A 96 -2.65 3.94 -2.00
C LEU A 96 -4.06 4.21 -1.46
N LEU A 97 -4.24 5.31 -0.72
CA LEU A 97 -5.47 5.63 0.04
C LEU A 97 -6.17 6.92 -0.42
N LYS A 98 -5.93 7.33 -1.66
CA LYS A 98 -6.47 8.56 -2.21
C LYS A 98 -7.99 8.56 -2.30
#